data_AF-A0A949WR34-F1
#
_entry.id   AF-A0A949WR34-F1
#
_cell.length_a   1.000
_cell.length_b   1.000
_cell.length_c   1.000
_cell.angle_alpha   90.00
_cell.angle_beta   90.00
_cell.angle_gamma   90.00
#
_symmetry.space_group_name_H-M   'P 1'
#
loop_
_entity.id
_entity.type
_entity.pdbx_description
1 polymer ?
#
loop_
_entity_poly.entity_id
_entity_poly.type
_entity_poly.pdbx_seq_one_letter_code
_entity_poly.pdbx_strand_id
1 'polypeptide(L)'
;MPEKYWPETVILWGAGATKSLGLYATKELIQLVIKINKRDFSFLESKNEKLKNAFIKLVTEDLIKDSKLSKIYDLKALTTIIDTNTKLNMHELFTMLDQLIDNGMGFNAFCNGKTEFLRVERIIGAKRCLILLIEELERLSVQSKPGYMDKNLVEPYYQLSKILTELMKDESKCFEERGYKRDTRRFYLYSYAIVSFNWDPILMWNIFNAHKEENDNPMKMKDGLNLRLFDDFGTRIASTEIGNDEAEIWYTSDESQCKRVNDYKYQSRIIRIGKILFPHGIFGSRICAECGKYITTFGGRWDRLSTEVFGPSVLGGLQKNWKYKTKKESEHKRGAIECPYCGQITYPYDMPLIMQTLAKKRSIPPLEEIKTEMGLLMKNAKHIIFAGYSLPLDDIMVKTFFMSSISGNDKDKLKCTVINFDENYTGDADWLRGEDIDKYVKEDRDKSVVECIENVCDIFNIKNVRVSLKGIPGVFMEDGKCTREKIIDLIYPKEYFNEGFPINRD
;
A
#
# COMPACT_ATOMS: atom_id res chain seq x y z
N MET A 1 20.69 14.33 -25.40
CA MET A 1 20.96 14.47 -23.94
C MET A 1 20.55 13.16 -23.27
N PRO A 2 21.22 12.69 -22.20
CA PRO A 2 20.72 11.52 -21.46
C PRO A 2 19.32 11.88 -20.94
N GLU A 3 18.32 11.12 -21.37
CA GLU A 3 16.91 11.41 -21.12
C GLU A 3 16.60 11.18 -19.64
N LYS A 4 16.57 12.27 -18.88
CA LYS A 4 16.12 12.31 -17.48
C LYS A 4 14.59 12.28 -17.43
N TYR A 5 13.98 11.26 -18.02
CA TYR A 5 12.54 11.09 -17.98
C TYR A 5 12.13 10.44 -16.65
N TRP A 6 10.99 10.89 -16.11
CA TRP A 6 10.31 10.34 -14.94
C TRP A 6 8.79 10.30 -15.23
N PRO A 7 8.02 9.48 -14.52
CA PRO A 7 6.57 9.45 -14.66
C PRO A 7 5.97 10.83 -14.44
N GLU A 8 5.08 11.26 -15.34
CA GLU A 8 4.48 12.58 -15.33
C GLU A 8 3.34 12.70 -14.30
N THR A 9 2.66 11.58 -14.03
CA THR A 9 1.59 11.50 -13.03
C THR A 9 1.99 10.61 -11.86
N VAL A 10 1.89 11.12 -10.63
CA VAL A 10 2.16 10.34 -9.41
C VAL A 10 0.87 10.19 -8.60
N ILE A 11 0.47 8.96 -8.35
CA ILE A 11 -0.73 8.61 -7.58
C ILE A 11 -0.32 8.27 -6.15
N LEU A 12 -0.74 9.09 -5.19
CA LEU A 12 -0.56 8.86 -3.77
C LEU A 12 -1.80 8.12 -3.25
N TRP A 13 -1.65 6.82 -3.03
CA TRP A 13 -2.73 5.92 -2.66
C TRP A 13 -2.80 5.75 -1.15
N GLY A 14 -3.87 6.26 -0.53
CA GLY A 14 -4.08 6.24 0.92
C GLY A 14 -5.18 5.27 1.37
N ALA A 15 -5.40 5.19 2.68
CA ALA A 15 -6.40 4.29 3.29
C ALA A 15 -7.84 4.57 2.81
N GLY A 16 -8.16 5.82 2.48
CA GLY A 16 -9.46 6.19 1.90
C GLY A 16 -9.70 5.55 0.52
N ALA A 17 -8.64 5.25 -0.23
CA ALA A 17 -8.76 4.62 -1.54
C ALA A 17 -9.22 3.16 -1.46
N THR A 18 -9.07 2.51 -0.32
CA THR A 18 -9.48 1.12 -0.09
C THR A 18 -10.64 1.00 0.89
N LYS A 19 -11.22 2.11 1.33
CA LYS A 19 -12.30 2.13 2.33
C LYS A 19 -13.54 1.34 1.87
N SER A 20 -13.86 1.41 0.58
CA SER A 20 -14.97 0.66 -0.03
C SER A 20 -14.74 -0.86 -0.10
N LEU A 21 -13.50 -1.33 0.10
CA LEU A 21 -13.19 -2.76 0.28
C LEU A 21 -13.52 -3.26 1.69
N GLY A 22 -13.84 -2.35 2.61
CA GLY A 22 -14.04 -2.65 4.03
C GLY A 22 -12.77 -2.55 4.88
N LEU A 23 -11.61 -2.22 4.28
CA LEU A 23 -10.37 -1.96 5.02
C LEU A 23 -10.54 -0.79 5.99
N TYR A 24 -9.81 -0.86 7.10
CA TYR A 24 -9.97 0.08 8.20
C TYR A 24 -9.00 1.25 8.09
N ALA A 25 -9.46 2.46 8.37
CA ALA A 25 -8.56 3.58 8.59
C ALA A 25 -7.85 3.44 9.94
N THR A 26 -6.72 4.12 10.12
CA THR A 26 -5.95 4.13 11.38
C THR A 26 -6.81 4.43 12.62
N LYS A 27 -7.74 5.38 12.50
CA LYS A 27 -8.69 5.73 13.57
C LYS A 27 -9.65 4.58 13.92
N GLU A 28 -10.04 3.76 12.95
CA GLU A 28 -10.93 2.62 13.17
C GLU A 28 -10.18 1.43 13.75
N LEU A 29 -8.96 1.16 13.26
CA LEU A 29 -8.11 0.10 13.78
C LEU A 29 -7.89 0.22 15.30
N ILE A 30 -7.60 1.43 15.81
CA ILE A 30 -7.40 1.60 17.26
C ILE A 30 -8.69 1.35 18.04
N GLN A 31 -9.86 1.73 17.51
CA GLN A 31 -11.14 1.42 18.14
C GLN A 31 -11.39 -0.09 18.18
N LEU A 32 -11.03 -0.82 17.13
CA LEU A 32 -11.13 -2.28 17.09
C LEU A 32 -10.18 -2.94 18.10
N VAL A 33 -8.94 -2.44 18.22
CA VAL A 33 -7.99 -2.94 19.23
C VAL A 33 -8.50 -2.67 20.65
N ILE A 34 -9.10 -1.50 20.92
CA ILE A 34 -9.74 -1.18 22.21
C ILE A 34 -10.93 -2.12 22.48
N LYS A 35 -11.77 -2.40 21.46
CA LYS A 35 -12.87 -3.37 21.57
C LYS A 35 -12.37 -4.78 21.89
N ILE A 36 -11.34 -5.25 21.19
CA ILE A 36 -10.65 -6.52 21.46
C ILE A 36 -10.19 -6.59 22.92
N ASN A 37 -9.59 -5.52 23.43
CA ASN A 37 -9.15 -5.44 24.82
C ASN A 37 -10.31 -5.61 25.82
N LYS A 38 -11.48 -5.03 25.51
CA LYS A 38 -12.72 -5.17 26.28
C LYS A 38 -13.46 -6.49 26.02
N ARG A 39 -12.90 -7.39 25.21
CA ARG A 39 -13.54 -8.63 24.73
C ARG A 39 -14.87 -8.39 23.99
N ASP A 40 -15.02 -7.21 23.38
CA ASP A 40 -16.12 -6.90 22.49
C ASP A 40 -15.76 -7.30 21.05
N PHE A 41 -16.46 -8.31 20.54
CA PHE A 41 -16.29 -8.82 19.18
C PHE A 41 -17.51 -8.52 18.29
N SER A 42 -18.34 -7.53 18.65
CA SER A 42 -19.51 -7.09 17.88
C SER A 42 -19.20 -6.75 16.42
N PHE A 43 -17.98 -6.25 16.15
CA PHE A 43 -17.52 -5.93 14.80
C PHE A 43 -17.36 -7.16 13.88
N LEU A 44 -17.47 -8.38 14.43
CA LEU A 44 -17.42 -9.64 13.69
C LEU A 44 -18.80 -10.22 13.35
N GLU A 45 -19.89 -9.60 13.79
CA GLU A 45 -21.25 -10.17 13.65
C GLU A 45 -21.66 -10.40 12.19
N SER A 46 -21.21 -9.53 11.27
CA SER A 46 -21.47 -9.68 9.83
C SER A 46 -20.53 -10.69 9.14
N LYS A 47 -19.54 -11.25 9.85
CA LYS A 47 -18.52 -12.12 9.26
C LYS A 47 -18.96 -13.58 9.29
N ASN A 48 -18.38 -14.36 8.36
CA ASN A 48 -18.56 -15.80 8.33
C ASN A 48 -18.18 -16.44 9.68
N GLU A 49 -19.01 -17.35 10.18
CA GLU A 49 -18.81 -18.00 11.49
C GLU A 49 -17.45 -18.68 11.64
N LYS A 50 -16.88 -19.26 10.58
CA LYS A 50 -15.54 -19.86 10.65
C LYS A 50 -14.45 -18.81 10.88
N LEU A 51 -14.56 -17.66 10.19
CA LEU A 51 -13.62 -16.55 10.34
C LEU A 51 -13.73 -15.92 11.73
N LYS A 52 -14.95 -15.64 12.17
CA LYS A 52 -15.26 -15.10 13.49
C LYS A 52 -14.68 -15.99 14.59
N ASN A 53 -14.99 -17.29 14.56
CA ASN A 53 -14.49 -18.24 15.56
C ASN A 53 -12.97 -18.38 15.51
N ALA A 54 -12.35 -18.34 14.32
CA ALA A 54 -10.89 -18.35 14.20
C ALA A 54 -10.26 -17.09 14.83
N PHE A 55 -10.79 -15.90 14.55
CA PHE A 55 -10.24 -14.67 15.10
C PHE A 55 -10.43 -14.59 16.63
N ILE A 56 -11.61 -14.95 17.13
CA ILE A 56 -11.87 -15.01 18.57
C ILE A 56 -10.91 -16.00 19.24
N LYS A 57 -10.70 -17.18 18.65
CA LYS A 57 -9.73 -18.16 19.14
C LYS A 57 -8.31 -17.57 19.20
N LEU A 58 -7.87 -16.89 18.14
CA LEU A 58 -6.54 -16.25 18.11
C LEU A 58 -6.37 -15.33 19.33
N VAL A 59 -7.33 -14.44 19.55
CA VAL A 59 -7.25 -13.42 20.60
C VAL A 59 -7.44 -13.99 22.01
N THR A 60 -8.39 -14.90 22.20
CA THR A 60 -8.81 -15.35 23.54
C THR A 60 -8.11 -16.61 24.03
N GLU A 61 -7.52 -17.38 23.11
CA GLU A 61 -6.82 -18.63 23.41
C GLU A 61 -5.36 -18.55 22.97
N ASP A 62 -5.07 -18.37 21.69
CA ASP A 62 -3.71 -18.56 21.17
C ASP A 62 -2.76 -17.47 21.70
N LEU A 63 -3.15 -16.19 21.68
CA LEU A 63 -2.33 -15.08 22.20
C LEU A 63 -2.21 -15.05 23.73
N ILE A 64 -2.99 -15.87 24.46
CA ILE A 64 -3.03 -15.86 25.93
C ILE A 64 -2.44 -17.15 26.53
N LYS A 65 -2.77 -18.31 25.95
CA LYS A 65 -2.54 -19.64 26.49
C LYS A 65 -1.43 -20.39 25.73
N ASP A 66 -1.21 -20.10 24.44
CA ASP A 66 -0.15 -20.76 23.69
C ASP A 66 1.22 -20.28 24.17
N SER A 67 2.04 -21.20 24.69
CA SER A 67 3.30 -20.87 25.36
C SER A 67 4.38 -20.29 24.43
N LYS A 68 4.24 -20.45 23.11
CA LYS A 68 5.15 -19.89 22.11
C LYS A 68 4.63 -18.55 21.59
N LEU A 69 3.36 -18.46 21.19
CA LEU A 69 2.78 -17.24 20.64
C LEU A 69 2.66 -16.14 21.69
N SER A 70 2.15 -16.44 22.89
CA SER A 70 1.97 -15.44 23.96
C SER A 70 3.27 -14.79 24.45
N LYS A 71 4.42 -15.46 24.26
CA LYS A 71 5.76 -14.89 24.57
C LYS A 71 6.25 -13.94 23.48
N ILE A 72 5.83 -14.16 22.23
CA ILE A 72 6.24 -13.37 21.07
C ILE A 72 5.33 -12.15 20.92
N TYR A 73 4.02 -12.37 21.08
CA TYR A 73 2.93 -11.43 20.92
C TYR A 73 2.24 -11.25 22.28
N ASP A 74 2.75 -10.31 23.09
CA ASP A 74 2.29 -10.11 24.48
C ASP A 74 1.02 -9.25 24.52
N LEU A 75 -0.14 -9.89 24.28
CA LEU A 75 -1.44 -9.25 24.33
C LEU A 75 -1.73 -8.64 25.71
N LYS A 76 -1.26 -9.28 26.79
CA LYS A 76 -1.49 -8.78 28.15
C LYS A 76 -0.77 -7.46 28.39
N ALA A 77 0.47 -7.33 27.92
CA ALA A 77 1.22 -6.08 27.98
C ALA A 77 0.54 -5.00 27.13
N LEU A 78 0.09 -5.33 25.91
CA LEU A 78 -0.63 -4.40 25.05
C LEU A 78 -1.92 -3.88 25.73
N THR A 79 -2.74 -4.77 26.30
CA THR A 79 -3.91 -4.44 27.11
C THR A 79 -3.56 -3.48 28.23
N THR A 80 -2.54 -3.82 29.03
CA THR A 80 -2.11 -3.04 30.19
C THR A 80 -1.70 -1.61 29.78
N ILE A 81 -1.00 -1.47 28.65
CA ILE A 81 -0.59 -0.17 28.11
C ILE A 81 -1.81 0.64 27.67
N ILE A 82 -2.73 0.05 26.91
CA ILE A 82 -3.94 0.73 26.42
C ILE A 82 -4.85 1.18 27.56
N ASP A 83 -4.98 0.36 28.62
CA ASP A 83 -5.83 0.67 29.77
C ASP A 83 -5.38 1.90 30.56
N THR A 84 -4.12 2.32 30.42
CA THR A 84 -3.63 3.56 31.06
C THR A 84 -4.24 4.83 30.46
N ASN A 85 -4.65 4.79 29.20
CA ASN A 85 -5.29 5.93 28.53
C ASN A 85 -6.19 5.46 27.39
N THR A 86 -7.49 5.38 27.67
CA THR A 86 -8.51 4.96 26.68
C THR A 86 -8.75 5.98 25.56
N LYS A 87 -8.14 7.17 25.61
CA LYS A 87 -8.18 8.18 24.55
C LYS A 87 -6.97 8.13 23.61
N LEU A 88 -6.05 7.18 23.81
CA LEU A 88 -4.90 6.98 22.92
C LEU A 88 -5.34 6.79 21.47
N ASN A 89 -4.78 7.57 20.56
CA ASN A 89 -4.84 7.29 19.14
C ASN A 89 -3.71 6.33 18.72
N MET A 90 -3.79 5.78 17.50
CA MET A 90 -2.83 4.80 17.03
C MET A 90 -1.40 5.39 16.88
N HIS A 91 -1.26 6.64 16.44
CA HIS A 91 0.03 7.30 16.28
C HIS A 91 0.72 7.50 17.63
N GLU A 92 -0.02 7.93 18.66
CA GLU A 92 0.46 8.06 20.03
C GLU A 92 0.92 6.71 20.60
N LEU A 93 0.12 5.65 20.39
CA LEU A 93 0.46 4.31 20.86
C LEU A 93 1.76 3.80 20.22
N PHE A 94 1.89 3.89 18.89
CA PHE A 94 3.14 3.51 18.22
C PHE A 94 4.32 4.40 18.63
N THR A 95 4.11 5.71 18.79
CA THR A 95 5.16 6.65 19.21
C THR A 95 5.70 6.30 20.59
N MET A 96 4.80 6.03 21.54
CA MET A 96 5.16 5.62 22.90
C MET A 96 5.92 4.28 22.88
N LEU A 97 5.40 3.28 22.17
CA LEU A 97 6.05 1.96 22.06
C LEU A 97 7.46 2.08 21.45
N ASP A 98 7.60 2.82 20.35
CA ASP A 98 8.87 3.05 19.67
C ASP A 98 9.87 3.77 20.57
N GLN A 99 9.44 4.85 21.24
CA GLN A 99 10.29 5.61 22.14
C GLN A 99 10.78 4.76 23.32
N LEU A 100 9.92 3.93 23.92
CA LEU A 100 10.32 3.06 25.03
C LEU A 100 11.31 1.98 24.58
N ILE A 101 11.06 1.36 23.42
CA ILE A 101 11.92 0.32 22.84
C ILE A 101 13.29 0.88 22.47
N ASP A 102 13.33 2.01 21.76
CA ASP A 102 14.59 2.59 21.26
C ASP A 102 15.48 3.11 22.39
N ASN A 103 14.89 3.56 23.50
CA ASN A 103 15.63 3.99 24.69
C ASN A 103 15.91 2.85 25.70
N GLY A 104 15.48 1.61 25.42
CA GLY A 104 15.66 0.49 26.34
C GLY A 104 14.89 0.64 27.67
N MET A 105 13.79 1.37 27.68
CA MET A 105 13.02 1.72 28.87
C MET A 105 11.84 0.77 29.10
N GLY A 106 11.52 0.53 30.38
CA GLY A 106 10.26 -0.10 30.79
C GLY A 106 9.11 0.91 30.90
N PHE A 107 7.90 0.42 31.18
CA PHE A 107 6.67 1.20 31.30
C PHE A 107 6.00 0.94 32.64
N ASN A 108 5.67 1.99 33.40
CA ASN A 108 4.90 1.88 34.63
C ASN A 108 3.43 2.18 34.32
N ALA A 109 2.60 1.15 34.26
CA ALA A 109 1.17 1.28 34.05
C ALA A 109 0.45 1.40 35.40
N PHE A 110 -0.31 2.48 35.60
CA PHE A 110 -1.18 2.60 36.76
C PHE A 110 -2.61 2.24 36.36
N CYS A 111 -3.04 1.02 36.71
CA CYS A 111 -4.35 0.48 36.36
C CYS A 111 -5.05 -0.03 37.62
N ASN A 112 -6.34 0.29 37.78
CA ASN A 112 -7.16 -0.19 38.91
C ASN A 112 -6.53 0.04 40.30
N GLY A 113 -5.90 1.21 40.51
CA GLY A 113 -5.27 1.56 41.78
C GLY A 113 -3.95 0.85 42.06
N LYS A 114 -3.38 0.11 41.10
CA LYS A 114 -2.11 -0.61 41.23
C LYS A 114 -1.15 -0.24 40.12
N THR A 115 0.13 -0.19 40.46
CA THR A 115 1.21 0.00 39.49
C THR A 115 1.71 -1.36 39.01
N GLU A 116 1.64 -1.62 37.71
CA GLU A 116 2.30 -2.75 37.05
C GLU A 116 3.48 -2.24 36.23
N PHE A 117 4.67 -2.75 36.52
CA PHE A 117 5.87 -2.44 35.73
C PHE A 117 6.07 -3.47 34.62
N LEU A 118 6.10 -2.98 33.38
CA LEU A 118 6.42 -3.75 32.18
C LEU A 118 7.87 -3.49 31.78
N ARG A 119 8.69 -4.54 31.72
CA ARG A 119 10.04 -4.45 31.17
C ARG A 119 10.01 -4.25 29.65
N VAL A 120 11.11 -3.76 29.09
CA VAL A 120 11.22 -3.46 27.65
C VAL A 120 10.89 -4.66 26.76
N GLU A 121 11.21 -5.90 27.19
CA GLU A 121 10.90 -7.10 26.41
C GLU A 121 9.39 -7.33 26.25
N ARG A 122 8.60 -6.97 27.27
CA ARG A 122 7.13 -7.03 27.22
C ARG A 122 6.57 -5.93 26.31
N ILE A 123 7.21 -4.76 26.26
CA ILE A 123 6.84 -3.66 25.36
C ILE A 123 7.11 -4.04 23.90
N ILE A 124 8.24 -4.70 23.63
CA ILE A 124 8.53 -5.31 22.32
C ILE A 124 7.42 -6.32 21.97
N GLY A 125 7.09 -7.23 22.90
CA GLY A 125 5.99 -8.19 22.72
C GLY A 125 4.64 -7.52 22.43
N ALA A 126 4.32 -6.41 23.10
CA ALA A 126 3.10 -5.64 22.89
C ALA A 126 3.06 -5.01 21.48
N LYS A 127 4.15 -4.39 21.03
CA LYS A 127 4.27 -3.83 19.68
C LYS A 127 4.11 -4.90 18.60
N ARG A 128 4.75 -6.06 18.80
CA ARG A 128 4.59 -7.22 17.90
C ARG A 128 3.14 -7.67 17.84
N CYS A 129 2.47 -7.74 18.98
CA CYS A 129 1.06 -8.10 19.06
C CYS A 129 0.17 -7.09 18.33
N LEU A 130 0.44 -5.79 18.47
CA LEU A 130 -0.29 -4.73 17.77
C LEU A 130 -0.18 -4.87 16.25
N ILE A 131 1.02 -5.08 15.73
CA ILE A 131 1.28 -5.30 14.29
C ILE A 131 0.51 -6.53 13.78
N LEU A 132 0.55 -7.64 14.53
CA LEU A 132 -0.18 -8.86 14.18
C LEU A 132 -1.70 -8.62 14.13
N LEU A 133 -2.26 -7.95 15.15
CA LEU A 133 -3.69 -7.66 15.20
C LEU A 133 -4.13 -6.78 14.03
N ILE A 134 -3.33 -5.77 13.67
CA ILE A 134 -3.59 -4.91 12.51
C ILE A 134 -3.64 -5.75 11.22
N GLU A 135 -2.61 -6.55 10.93
CA GLU A 135 -2.56 -7.39 9.72
C GLU A 135 -3.77 -8.34 9.64
N GLU A 136 -4.13 -8.99 10.76
CA GLU A 136 -5.25 -9.93 10.78
C GLU A 136 -6.62 -9.25 10.72
N LEU A 137 -6.77 -8.05 11.31
CA LEU A 137 -7.99 -7.25 11.17
C LEU A 137 -8.20 -6.81 9.72
N GLU A 138 -7.15 -6.32 9.06
CA GLU A 138 -7.23 -5.91 7.65
C GLU A 138 -7.51 -7.10 6.73
N ARG A 139 -6.82 -8.23 6.94
CA ARG A 139 -7.11 -9.48 6.22
C ARG A 139 -8.57 -9.91 6.42
N LEU A 140 -9.08 -9.85 7.64
CA LEU A 140 -10.45 -10.24 7.97
C LEU A 140 -11.49 -9.29 7.35
N SER A 141 -11.17 -8.01 7.27
CA SER A 141 -12.06 -6.97 6.76
C SER A 141 -12.51 -7.23 5.32
N VAL A 142 -11.60 -7.73 4.48
CA VAL A 142 -11.85 -7.99 3.06
C VAL A 142 -12.37 -9.39 2.76
N GLN A 143 -12.35 -10.29 3.74
CA GLN A 143 -12.80 -11.67 3.56
C GLN A 143 -14.32 -11.83 3.65
N SER A 144 -14.90 -12.42 2.60
CA SER A 144 -16.27 -12.94 2.61
C SER A 144 -16.33 -14.38 3.14
N LYS A 145 -15.26 -15.14 2.91
CA LYS A 145 -15.05 -16.52 3.37
C LYS A 145 -13.55 -16.75 3.63
N PRO A 146 -13.17 -17.77 4.43
CA PRO A 146 -11.76 -18.05 4.72
C PRO A 146 -10.90 -18.15 3.46
N GLY A 147 -9.87 -17.31 3.39
CA GLY A 147 -8.88 -17.29 2.31
C GLY A 147 -9.27 -16.51 1.06
N TYR A 148 -10.47 -15.91 1.00
CA TYR A 148 -10.92 -15.22 -0.22
C TYR A 148 -11.55 -13.86 0.08
N MET A 149 -11.15 -12.87 -0.72
CA MET A 149 -11.75 -11.55 -0.78
C MET A 149 -13.18 -11.60 -1.32
N ASP A 150 -13.98 -10.59 -1.00
CA ASP A 150 -15.28 -10.38 -1.67
C ASP A 150 -15.07 -9.98 -3.14
N LYS A 151 -15.60 -10.80 -4.07
CA LYS A 151 -15.46 -10.58 -5.51
C LYS A 151 -16.07 -9.24 -5.93
N ASN A 152 -17.24 -8.89 -5.41
CA ASN A 152 -17.97 -7.69 -5.84
C ASN A 152 -17.25 -6.42 -5.39
N LEU A 153 -16.65 -6.44 -4.19
CA LEU A 153 -15.87 -5.31 -3.69
C LEU A 153 -14.55 -5.14 -4.46
N VAL A 154 -13.87 -6.24 -4.82
CA VAL A 154 -12.57 -6.19 -5.52
C VAL A 154 -12.70 -5.91 -7.02
N GLU A 155 -13.85 -6.22 -7.63
CA GLU A 155 -14.05 -6.10 -9.08
C GLU A 155 -13.69 -4.72 -9.66
N PRO A 156 -14.09 -3.58 -9.08
CA PRO A 156 -13.71 -2.26 -9.59
C PRO A 156 -12.18 -2.03 -9.60
N TYR A 157 -11.46 -2.52 -8.59
CA TYR A 157 -10.00 -2.37 -8.49
C TYR A 157 -9.27 -3.22 -9.53
N TYR A 158 -9.81 -4.41 -9.83
CA TYR A 158 -9.34 -5.24 -10.92
C TYR A 158 -9.61 -4.61 -12.29
N GLN A 159 -10.80 -4.02 -12.50
CA GLN A 159 -11.12 -3.29 -13.73
C GLN A 159 -10.21 -2.08 -13.94
N LEU A 160 -9.95 -1.29 -12.87
CA LEU A 160 -8.94 -0.24 -12.87
C LEU A 160 -7.58 -0.78 -13.32
N SER A 161 -7.12 -1.88 -12.71
CA SER A 161 -5.83 -2.52 -13.03
C SER A 161 -5.73 -2.99 -14.49
N LYS A 162 -6.82 -3.50 -15.06
CA LYS A 162 -6.90 -3.88 -16.47
C LYS A 162 -6.82 -2.67 -17.39
N ILE A 163 -7.53 -1.58 -17.06
CA ILE A 163 -7.48 -0.36 -17.85
C ILE A 163 -6.07 0.25 -17.81
N LEU A 164 -5.44 0.32 -16.64
CA LEU A 164 -4.04 0.76 -16.50
C LEU A 164 -3.07 -0.05 -17.37
N THR A 165 -3.22 -1.39 -17.37
CA THR A 165 -2.49 -2.31 -18.24
C THR A 165 -2.68 -1.96 -19.72
N GLU A 166 -3.92 -1.73 -20.16
CA GLU A 166 -4.23 -1.34 -21.55
C GLU A 166 -3.64 0.02 -21.93
N LEU A 167 -3.68 1.01 -21.03
CA LEU A 167 -3.02 2.29 -21.26
C LEU A 167 -1.52 2.08 -21.54
N MET A 168 -0.84 1.25 -20.76
CA MET A 168 0.59 0.99 -20.99
C MET A 168 0.85 0.26 -22.31
N LYS A 169 -0.06 -0.58 -22.78
CA LYS A 169 0.05 -1.18 -24.13
C LYS A 169 -0.05 -0.12 -25.23
N ASP A 170 -1.03 0.77 -25.14
CA ASP A 170 -1.27 1.80 -26.15
C ASP A 170 -0.15 2.85 -26.19
N GLU A 171 0.37 3.23 -25.04
CA GLU A 171 1.59 4.03 -24.97
C GLU A 171 2.77 3.37 -25.68
N SER A 172 2.94 2.05 -25.54
CA SER A 172 4.08 1.33 -26.12
C SER A 172 4.07 1.42 -27.64
N LYS A 173 2.90 1.22 -28.25
CA LYS A 173 2.69 1.38 -29.70
C LYS A 173 3.00 2.80 -30.13
N CYS A 174 2.45 3.78 -29.43
CA CYS A 174 2.61 5.18 -29.79
C CYS A 174 4.06 5.66 -29.66
N PHE A 175 4.78 5.22 -28.61
CA PHE A 175 6.19 5.56 -28.42
C PHE A 175 7.09 4.91 -29.46
N GLU A 176 6.78 3.69 -29.89
CA GLU A 176 7.46 3.06 -31.01
C GLU A 176 7.21 3.80 -32.33
N GLU A 177 5.98 4.25 -32.59
CA GLU A 177 5.65 5.09 -33.75
C GLU A 177 6.38 6.43 -33.75
N ARG A 178 6.56 7.03 -32.59
CA ARG A 178 7.33 8.27 -32.39
C ARG A 178 8.85 8.07 -32.42
N GLY A 179 9.31 6.82 -32.51
CA GLY A 179 10.74 6.50 -32.61
C GLY A 179 11.51 6.60 -31.29
N TYR A 180 10.84 6.50 -30.14
CA TYR A 180 11.51 6.46 -28.84
C TYR A 180 12.38 5.22 -28.71
N LYS A 181 13.61 5.40 -28.24
CA LYS A 181 14.57 4.30 -28.05
C LYS A 181 14.10 3.38 -26.92
N ARG A 182 13.97 2.09 -27.20
CA ARG A 182 13.40 1.11 -26.28
C ARG A 182 14.19 0.92 -24.98
N ASP A 183 15.51 1.17 -25.00
CA ASP A 183 16.42 1.05 -23.85
C ASP A 183 16.52 2.34 -23.00
N THR A 184 15.59 3.28 -23.19
CA THR A 184 15.53 4.56 -22.49
C THR A 184 14.27 4.69 -21.64
N ARG A 185 14.35 5.52 -20.59
CA ARG A 185 13.22 5.78 -19.69
C ARG A 185 12.00 6.32 -20.43
N ARG A 186 12.19 7.11 -21.51
CA ARG A 186 11.09 7.61 -22.34
C ARG A 186 10.26 6.49 -22.95
N PHE A 187 10.83 5.31 -23.19
CA PHE A 187 10.08 4.16 -23.66
C PHE A 187 9.68 3.22 -22.52
N TYR A 188 10.65 2.69 -21.77
CA TYR A 188 10.37 1.55 -20.89
C TYR A 188 9.63 1.94 -19.61
N LEU A 189 9.68 3.20 -19.18
CA LEU A 189 9.00 3.61 -17.95
C LEU A 189 7.53 3.92 -18.25
N TYR A 190 6.63 3.53 -17.35
CA TYR A 190 5.23 3.97 -17.40
C TYR A 190 5.16 5.49 -17.22
N SER A 191 4.10 6.10 -17.76
CA SER A 191 3.85 7.55 -17.61
C SER A 191 3.28 7.91 -16.26
N TYR A 192 2.81 6.91 -15.49
CA TYR A 192 2.37 7.08 -14.13
C TYR A 192 3.21 6.26 -13.15
N ALA A 193 3.19 6.66 -11.89
CA ALA A 193 3.70 5.90 -10.76
C ALA A 193 2.65 5.84 -9.64
N ILE A 194 2.70 4.78 -8.83
CA ILE A 194 1.85 4.60 -7.66
C ILE A 194 2.74 4.59 -6.42
N VAL A 195 2.38 5.40 -5.42
CA VAL A 195 2.98 5.42 -4.10
C VAL A 195 1.89 5.10 -3.09
N SER A 196 1.92 3.91 -2.52
CA SER A 196 0.95 3.48 -1.52
C SER A 196 1.44 3.77 -0.12
N PHE A 197 0.69 4.62 0.59
CA PHE A 197 0.84 4.82 2.03
C PHE A 197 0.04 3.82 2.85
N ASN A 198 -0.81 3.01 2.20
CA ASN A 198 -1.48 1.92 2.85
C ASN A 198 -0.58 0.68 2.96
N TRP A 199 -0.76 -0.09 4.02
CA TRP A 199 -0.05 -1.35 4.24
C TRP A 199 -0.66 -2.51 3.45
N ASP A 200 -1.89 -2.37 2.96
CA ASP A 200 -2.56 -3.43 2.23
C ASP A 200 -1.94 -3.68 0.83
N PRO A 201 -1.92 -4.95 0.38
CA PRO A 201 -1.34 -5.28 -0.92
C PRO A 201 -2.37 -5.38 -2.05
N ILE A 202 -3.63 -4.96 -1.87
CA ILE A 202 -4.74 -5.33 -2.76
C ILE A 202 -4.62 -4.66 -4.13
N LEU A 203 -4.33 -3.36 -4.19
CA LEU A 203 -4.17 -2.67 -5.49
C LEU A 203 -3.02 -3.30 -6.28
N MET A 204 -1.85 -3.47 -5.64
CA MET A 204 -0.69 -4.13 -6.25
C MET A 204 -1.04 -5.53 -6.75
N TRP A 205 -1.78 -6.32 -5.96
CA TRP A 205 -2.15 -7.67 -6.37
C TRP A 205 -3.05 -7.72 -7.59
N ASN A 206 -3.98 -6.78 -7.72
CA ASN A 206 -4.82 -6.67 -8.90
C ASN A 206 -4.03 -6.22 -10.15
N ILE A 207 -3.07 -5.30 -9.99
CA ILE A 207 -2.13 -4.92 -11.06
C ILE A 207 -1.30 -6.11 -11.50
N PHE A 208 -0.75 -6.87 -10.55
CA PHE A 208 0.05 -8.07 -10.79
C PHE A 208 -0.70 -9.13 -11.58
N ASN A 209 -1.96 -9.40 -11.22
CA ASN A 209 -2.79 -10.35 -11.96
C ASN A 209 -3.13 -9.84 -13.36
N ALA A 210 -3.40 -8.53 -13.53
CA ALA A 210 -3.64 -7.94 -14.85
C ALA A 210 -2.39 -7.99 -15.75
N HIS A 211 -1.21 -7.67 -15.21
CA HIS A 211 0.07 -7.81 -15.91
C HIS A 211 0.38 -9.28 -16.25
N LYS A 212 0.06 -10.22 -15.36
CA LYS A 212 0.22 -11.67 -15.62
C LYS A 212 -0.64 -12.12 -16.81
N GLU A 213 -1.91 -11.71 -16.86
CA GLU A 213 -2.82 -12.02 -17.97
C GLU A 213 -2.29 -11.48 -19.31
N GLU A 214 -1.81 -10.22 -19.34
CA GLU A 214 -1.18 -9.65 -20.53
C GLU A 214 0.10 -10.40 -20.88
N ASN A 215 0.95 -10.70 -19.90
CA ASN A 215 2.19 -11.43 -20.14
C ASN A 215 1.93 -12.85 -20.65
N ASP A 216 0.85 -13.52 -20.26
CA ASP A 216 0.50 -14.84 -20.81
C ASP A 216 0.04 -14.76 -22.27
N ASN A 217 -0.58 -13.65 -22.67
CA ASN A 217 -1.04 -13.40 -24.03
C ASN A 217 -0.55 -12.04 -24.56
N PRO A 218 0.77 -11.89 -24.77
CA PRO A 218 1.37 -10.57 -24.95
C PRO A 218 1.03 -9.96 -26.30
N MET A 219 0.82 -8.65 -26.30
CA MET A 219 0.87 -7.83 -27.50
C MET A 219 2.23 -7.97 -28.20
N LYS A 220 2.23 -8.00 -29.54
CA LYS A 220 3.45 -7.94 -30.35
C LYS A 220 3.75 -6.51 -30.79
N MET A 221 5.02 -6.14 -30.72
CA MET A 221 5.57 -4.90 -31.29
C MET A 221 5.75 -5.04 -32.82
N LYS A 222 6.10 -3.97 -33.53
CA LYS A 222 6.23 -3.97 -35.01
C LYS A 222 7.20 -5.02 -35.57
N ASP A 223 8.23 -5.37 -34.82
CA ASP A 223 9.22 -6.39 -35.18
C ASP A 223 8.85 -7.80 -34.72
N GLY A 224 7.64 -7.99 -34.20
CA GLY A 224 7.12 -9.28 -33.73
C GLY A 224 7.56 -9.67 -32.32
N LEU A 225 8.35 -8.83 -31.63
CA LEU A 225 8.73 -9.09 -30.23
C LEU A 225 7.54 -8.90 -29.29
N ASN A 226 7.45 -9.77 -28.28
CA ASN A 226 6.39 -9.70 -27.28
C ASN A 226 6.66 -8.54 -26.31
N LEU A 227 5.66 -7.67 -26.10
CA LEU A 227 5.64 -6.70 -25.02
C LEU A 227 5.34 -7.40 -23.69
N ARG A 228 6.10 -7.05 -22.65
CA ARG A 228 5.93 -7.56 -21.29
C ARG A 228 5.92 -6.41 -20.30
N LEU A 229 5.02 -6.51 -19.34
CA LEU A 229 4.73 -5.49 -18.33
C LEU A 229 5.14 -6.00 -16.97
N PHE A 230 5.88 -5.18 -16.22
CA PHE A 230 6.37 -5.51 -14.87
C PHE A 230 6.31 -4.29 -13.95
N ASP A 231 6.64 -4.49 -12.69
CA ASP A 231 6.60 -3.48 -11.65
C ASP A 231 7.94 -3.40 -10.92
N ASP A 232 8.36 -2.18 -10.64
CA ASP A 232 9.57 -1.81 -9.92
C ASP A 232 9.17 -1.19 -8.57
N PHE A 233 9.72 -1.77 -7.50
CA PHE A 233 9.42 -1.40 -6.11
C PHE A 233 10.34 -0.33 -5.54
N GLY A 234 11.27 0.20 -6.33
CA GLY A 234 12.24 1.21 -5.90
C GLY A 234 13.34 0.69 -4.97
N THR A 235 13.34 -0.60 -4.67
CA THR A 235 14.38 -1.33 -3.94
C THR A 235 14.40 -2.77 -4.40
N ARG A 236 15.53 -3.46 -4.23
CA ARG A 236 15.62 -4.88 -4.54
C ARG A 236 14.84 -5.70 -3.53
N ILE A 237 13.77 -6.33 -3.99
CA ILE A 237 12.96 -7.27 -3.19
C ILE A 237 13.05 -8.66 -3.80
N ALA A 238 13.28 -9.67 -2.94
CA ALA A 238 13.12 -11.07 -3.31
C ALA A 238 11.79 -11.63 -2.81
N SER A 239 11.22 -12.51 -3.61
CA SER A 239 10.12 -13.40 -3.25
C SER A 239 10.47 -14.84 -3.61
N THR A 240 9.59 -15.77 -3.26
CA THR A 240 9.58 -17.09 -3.92
C THR A 240 8.65 -17.02 -5.13
N GLU A 241 8.90 -17.85 -6.14
CA GLU A 241 8.08 -17.88 -7.36
C GLU A 241 6.62 -18.29 -7.04
N ILE A 242 5.64 -17.61 -7.65
CA ILE A 242 4.22 -17.89 -7.42
C ILE A 242 3.79 -19.10 -8.24
N GLY A 243 3.14 -20.09 -7.61
CA GLY A 243 2.61 -21.27 -8.29
C GLY A 243 3.62 -22.40 -8.52
N ASN A 244 4.91 -22.18 -8.21
CA ASN A 244 5.92 -23.23 -8.19
C ASN A 244 6.14 -23.74 -6.75
N ASP A 245 6.33 -25.06 -6.62
CA ASP A 245 6.61 -25.72 -5.34
C ASP A 245 8.10 -25.58 -4.96
N GLU A 246 8.98 -25.22 -5.91
CA GLU A 246 10.39 -24.96 -5.64
C GLU A 246 10.61 -23.57 -5.01
N ALA A 247 11.46 -23.52 -3.99
CA ALA A 247 11.78 -22.31 -3.23
C ALA A 247 12.98 -21.56 -3.83
N GLU A 248 12.95 -21.30 -5.13
CA GLU A 248 13.98 -20.48 -5.79
C GLU A 248 13.79 -18.98 -5.50
N ILE A 249 14.91 -18.24 -5.46
CA ILE A 249 14.88 -16.79 -5.30
C ILE A 249 14.32 -16.17 -6.57
N TRP A 250 13.16 -15.52 -6.45
CA TRP A 250 12.58 -14.70 -7.50
C TRP A 250 12.82 -13.23 -7.21
N TYR A 251 13.38 -12.48 -8.16
CA TYR A 251 13.57 -11.04 -8.03
C TYR A 251 12.47 -10.27 -8.74
N THR A 252 12.06 -9.17 -8.12
CA THR A 252 11.26 -8.14 -8.81
C THR A 252 12.08 -7.49 -9.92
N SER A 253 11.40 -6.96 -10.94
CA SER A 253 12.06 -6.30 -12.07
C SER A 253 12.45 -4.87 -11.72
N ASP A 254 13.56 -4.40 -12.30
CA ASP A 254 14.06 -3.05 -12.12
C ASP A 254 14.48 -2.43 -13.46
N GLU A 255 14.76 -1.12 -13.45
CA GLU A 255 15.21 -0.39 -14.64
C GLU A 255 16.48 -0.98 -15.28
N SER A 256 17.37 -1.56 -14.49
CA SER A 256 18.63 -2.12 -14.99
C SER A 256 18.38 -3.36 -15.86
N GLN A 257 17.43 -4.21 -15.45
CA GLN A 257 16.98 -5.36 -16.23
C GLN A 257 16.28 -4.90 -17.51
N CYS A 258 15.39 -3.91 -17.40
CA CYS A 258 14.65 -3.37 -18.55
C CYS A 258 15.60 -2.80 -19.61
N LYS A 259 16.57 -1.98 -19.18
CA LYS A 259 17.57 -1.39 -20.08
C LYS A 259 18.36 -2.44 -20.83
N ARG A 260 18.77 -3.52 -20.15
CA ARG A 260 19.54 -4.62 -20.76
C ARG A 260 18.70 -5.46 -21.72
N VAL A 261 17.47 -5.83 -21.33
CA VAL A 261 16.59 -6.65 -22.18
C VAL A 261 16.15 -5.88 -23.42
N ASN A 262 15.92 -4.58 -23.30
CA ASN A 262 15.57 -3.70 -24.41
C ASN A 262 16.79 -3.20 -25.20
N ASP A 263 18.01 -3.66 -24.93
CA ASP A 263 19.17 -3.32 -25.77
C ASP A 263 19.06 -4.08 -27.11
N TYR A 264 19.05 -3.34 -28.22
CA TYR A 264 18.84 -3.81 -29.59
C TYR A 264 19.79 -4.93 -30.04
N LYS A 265 20.91 -5.15 -29.34
CA LYS A 265 21.86 -6.21 -29.70
C LYS A 265 21.34 -7.63 -29.43
N TYR A 266 20.46 -7.83 -28.45
CA TYR A 266 20.05 -9.18 -27.99
C TYR A 266 18.60 -9.25 -27.48
N GLN A 267 17.65 -8.51 -28.07
CA GLN A 267 16.27 -8.49 -27.58
C GLN A 267 15.55 -9.81 -27.84
N SER A 268 15.06 -10.45 -26.78
CA SER A 268 14.13 -11.59 -26.86
C SER A 268 12.67 -11.18 -26.70
N ARG A 269 12.43 -9.99 -26.16
CA ARG A 269 11.14 -9.39 -25.81
C ARG A 269 11.35 -7.91 -25.51
N ILE A 270 10.28 -7.15 -25.46
CA ILE A 270 10.26 -5.76 -25.02
C ILE A 270 9.67 -5.68 -23.63
N ILE A 271 10.34 -4.99 -22.73
CA ILE A 271 9.90 -4.79 -21.36
C ILE A 271 9.53 -3.32 -21.12
N ARG A 272 8.40 -3.11 -20.44
CA ARG A 272 8.09 -1.85 -19.77
C ARG A 272 7.80 -2.08 -18.30
N ILE A 273 8.07 -1.08 -17.47
CA ILE A 273 7.94 -1.14 -16.02
C ILE A 273 7.20 0.06 -15.43
N GLY A 274 6.35 -0.22 -14.46
CA GLY A 274 5.71 0.76 -13.59
C GLY A 274 6.39 0.88 -12.24
N LYS A 275 6.38 2.07 -11.64
CA LYS A 275 6.89 2.26 -10.27
C LYS A 275 5.72 2.08 -9.29
N ILE A 276 5.85 1.14 -8.36
CA ILE A 276 4.88 0.90 -7.26
C ILE A 276 5.64 0.90 -5.93
N LEU A 277 5.52 1.99 -5.18
CA LEU A 277 6.33 2.23 -3.98
C LEU A 277 5.51 2.10 -2.69
N PHE A 278 6.10 1.51 -1.65
CA PHE A 278 5.50 1.34 -0.32
C PHE A 278 6.38 1.96 0.77
N PRO A 279 6.42 3.30 0.92
CA PRO A 279 7.29 3.97 1.88
C PRO A 279 7.04 3.58 3.35
N HIS A 280 5.87 3.02 3.66
CA HIS A 280 5.49 2.55 5.00
C HIS A 280 5.63 1.03 5.21
N GLY A 281 6.14 0.32 4.21
CA GLY A 281 6.07 -1.13 4.14
C GLY A 281 4.70 -1.62 3.68
N ILE A 282 4.58 -2.93 3.51
CA ILE A 282 3.40 -3.64 3.00
C ILE A 282 3.22 -4.95 3.77
N PHE A 283 1.98 -5.39 3.98
CA PHE A 283 1.69 -6.71 4.53
C PHE A 283 2.30 -7.83 3.67
N GLY A 284 2.61 -8.96 4.29
CA GLY A 284 3.36 -10.05 3.64
C GLY A 284 4.87 -9.81 3.45
N SER A 285 5.38 -8.60 3.71
CA SER A 285 6.81 -8.28 3.57
C SER A 285 7.59 -8.43 4.89
N ARG A 286 8.90 -8.70 4.85
CA ARG A 286 9.74 -8.98 6.04
C ARG A 286 11.16 -8.45 5.86
N ILE A 287 11.77 -7.93 6.91
CA ILE A 287 13.23 -7.72 6.98
C ILE A 287 13.83 -8.91 7.70
N CYS A 288 14.68 -9.68 7.03
CA CYS A 288 15.32 -10.83 7.65
C CYS A 288 16.19 -10.40 8.84
N ALA A 289 15.91 -10.94 10.02
CA ALA A 289 16.65 -10.62 11.25
C ALA A 289 18.12 -11.05 11.22
N GLU A 290 18.51 -12.00 10.35
CA GLU A 290 19.90 -12.43 10.20
C GLU A 290 20.65 -11.59 9.15
N CYS A 291 20.17 -11.54 7.91
CA CYS A 291 20.91 -10.91 6.80
C CYS A 291 20.46 -9.49 6.46
N GLY A 292 19.40 -8.97 7.08
CA GLY A 292 18.86 -7.62 6.86
C GLY A 292 18.19 -7.40 5.49
N LYS A 293 18.07 -8.44 4.64
CA LYS A 293 17.45 -8.33 3.31
C LYS A 293 15.94 -8.19 3.40
N TYR A 294 15.41 -7.37 2.48
CA TYR A 294 13.97 -7.21 2.30
C TYR A 294 13.41 -8.33 1.45
N ILE A 295 12.49 -9.10 2.02
CA ILE A 295 11.80 -10.19 1.35
C ILE A 295 10.30 -9.92 1.37
N THR A 296 9.58 -10.47 0.40
CA THR A 296 8.12 -10.39 0.36
C THR A 296 7.53 -11.70 -0.12
N THR A 297 6.25 -11.90 0.17
CA THR A 297 5.46 -12.96 -0.42
C THR A 297 4.21 -12.38 -1.08
N PHE A 298 3.95 -12.82 -2.31
CA PHE A 298 2.81 -12.40 -3.12
C PHE A 298 1.70 -13.46 -3.17
N GLY A 299 1.75 -14.44 -2.26
CA GLY A 299 0.79 -15.55 -2.19
C GLY A 299 1.29 -16.85 -2.83
N GLY A 300 0.50 -17.93 -2.67
CA GLY A 300 0.85 -19.25 -3.17
C GLY A 300 0.44 -19.50 -4.62
N ARG A 301 -0.46 -18.68 -5.18
CA ARG A 301 -0.99 -18.83 -6.54
C ARG A 301 -1.44 -17.50 -7.15
N TRP A 302 -1.46 -17.45 -8.48
CA TRP A 302 -2.07 -16.36 -9.27
C TRP A 302 -3.59 -16.41 -9.17
N ASP A 303 -4.14 -15.77 -8.14
CA ASP A 303 -5.57 -15.66 -7.87
C ASP A 303 -5.84 -14.31 -7.20
N ARG A 304 -6.35 -13.34 -7.97
CA ARG A 304 -6.64 -11.99 -7.50
C ARG A 304 -7.59 -11.93 -6.29
N LEU A 305 -8.40 -12.97 -6.07
CA LEU A 305 -9.34 -13.05 -4.94
C LEU A 305 -8.71 -13.71 -3.72
N SER A 306 -7.50 -14.26 -3.81
CA SER A 306 -6.82 -14.92 -2.70
C SER A 306 -6.30 -13.91 -1.67
N THR A 307 -6.57 -14.14 -0.38
CA THR A 307 -5.97 -13.35 0.71
C THR A 307 -4.57 -13.78 1.09
N GLU A 308 -3.98 -14.73 0.35
CA GLU A 308 -2.58 -15.14 0.53
C GLU A 308 -1.59 -14.02 0.20
N VAL A 309 -1.99 -12.99 -0.53
CA VAL A 309 -1.16 -11.80 -0.79
C VAL A 309 -0.75 -11.07 0.51
N PHE A 310 -1.53 -11.20 1.60
CA PHE A 310 -1.15 -10.69 2.92
C PHE A 310 -0.11 -11.58 3.63
N GLY A 311 0.41 -12.64 2.99
CA GLY A 311 1.30 -13.62 3.60
C GLY A 311 0.61 -14.64 4.51
N PRO A 312 1.38 -15.53 5.16
CA PRO A 312 0.84 -16.58 6.02
C PRO A 312 0.31 -16.01 7.35
N SER A 313 -0.91 -16.39 7.70
CA SER A 313 -1.45 -16.11 9.03
C SER A 313 -0.76 -16.96 10.11
N VAL A 314 -0.71 -16.45 11.34
CA VAL A 314 -0.32 -17.25 12.51
C VAL A 314 -1.34 -18.36 12.82
N LEU A 315 -2.58 -18.21 12.35
CA LEU A 315 -3.66 -19.17 12.56
C LEU A 315 -4.30 -19.60 11.24
N GLY A 316 -4.22 -20.89 10.93
CA GLY A 316 -4.75 -21.45 9.69
C GLY A 316 -6.28 -21.35 9.51
N GLY A 317 -7.03 -20.92 10.51
CA GLY A 317 -8.47 -20.63 10.37
C GLY A 317 -8.78 -19.28 9.70
N LEU A 318 -7.81 -18.36 9.70
CA LEU A 318 -7.95 -17.00 9.12
C LEU A 318 -7.55 -16.93 7.66
N GLN A 319 -6.97 -18.00 7.13
CA GLN A 319 -6.48 -18.12 5.77
C GLN A 319 -6.80 -19.50 5.22
N LYS A 320 -6.92 -19.64 3.90
CA LYS A 320 -7.11 -20.94 3.27
C LYS A 320 -6.07 -21.13 2.17
N ASN A 321 -5.58 -22.36 2.06
CA ASN A 321 -4.69 -22.85 0.99
C ASN A 321 -3.22 -22.41 1.05
N TRP A 322 -2.79 -21.69 2.10
CA TRP A 322 -1.37 -21.40 2.27
C TRP A 322 -0.56 -22.70 2.33
N LYS A 323 0.45 -22.81 1.45
CA LYS A 323 1.41 -23.91 1.44
C LYS A 323 2.76 -23.40 1.89
N TYR A 324 3.30 -24.01 2.94
CA TYR A 324 4.68 -23.82 3.34
C TYR A 324 5.57 -24.60 2.37
N LYS A 325 6.51 -23.91 1.72
CA LYS A 325 7.28 -24.42 0.58
C LYS A 325 8.52 -25.18 1.04
N THR A 326 9.13 -24.74 2.13
CA THR A 326 10.35 -25.38 2.64
C THR A 326 10.08 -26.29 3.83
N LYS A 327 11.02 -27.20 4.10
CA LYS A 327 10.99 -28.05 5.30
C LYS A 327 10.97 -27.19 6.57
N LYS A 328 11.80 -26.14 6.65
CA LYS A 328 11.85 -25.25 7.81
C LYS A 328 10.53 -24.50 7.99
N GLU A 329 9.95 -23.97 6.92
CA GLU A 329 8.64 -23.31 6.98
C GLU A 329 7.56 -24.26 7.51
N SER A 330 7.55 -25.51 7.03
CA SER A 330 6.61 -26.54 7.44
C SER A 330 6.79 -26.99 8.90
N GLU A 331 8.01 -26.92 9.44
CA GLU A 331 8.30 -27.21 10.85
C GLU A 331 7.90 -26.04 11.77
N HIS A 332 8.17 -24.80 11.35
CA HIS A 332 7.95 -23.62 12.18
C HIS A 332 6.48 -23.16 12.15
N LYS A 333 5.82 -23.24 10.99
CA LYS A 333 4.43 -22.81 10.70
C LYS A 333 4.13 -21.41 11.28
N ARG A 334 2.84 -21.09 11.43
CA ARG A 334 2.35 -19.89 12.16
C ARG A 334 2.97 -18.58 11.66
N GLY A 335 2.79 -18.31 10.38
CA GLY A 335 3.33 -17.09 9.78
C GLY A 335 4.80 -17.17 9.36
N ALA A 336 5.44 -18.34 9.49
CA ALA A 336 6.83 -18.54 9.11
C ALA A 336 7.04 -18.42 7.59
N ILE A 337 8.08 -17.70 7.21
CA ILE A 337 8.63 -17.64 5.85
C ILE A 337 10.14 -17.81 5.94
N GLU A 338 10.72 -18.71 5.15
CA GLU A 338 12.17 -18.86 5.05
C GLU A 338 12.76 -17.75 4.16
N CYS A 339 13.77 -17.05 4.66
CA CYS A 339 14.49 -16.05 3.88
C CYS A 339 15.21 -16.74 2.71
N PRO A 340 14.90 -16.41 1.46
CA PRO A 340 15.45 -17.11 0.31
C PRO A 340 16.95 -16.76 0.10
N TYR A 341 17.50 -15.77 0.81
CA TYR A 341 18.92 -15.41 0.75
C TYR A 341 19.82 -16.21 1.69
N CYS A 342 19.39 -16.44 2.93
CA CYS A 342 20.24 -17.04 3.99
C CYS A 342 19.59 -18.25 4.68
N GLY A 343 18.31 -18.52 4.42
CA GLY A 343 17.59 -19.63 5.05
C GLY A 343 17.07 -19.37 6.46
N GLN A 344 17.21 -18.15 6.99
CA GLN A 344 16.64 -17.80 8.30
C GLN A 344 15.11 -17.76 8.25
N ILE A 345 14.44 -18.33 9.25
CA ILE A 345 12.99 -18.18 9.39
C ILE A 345 12.66 -16.77 9.89
N THR A 346 11.70 -16.15 9.21
CA THR A 346 11.09 -14.87 9.54
C THR A 346 9.61 -15.04 9.89
N TYR A 347 9.03 -14.07 10.58
CA TYR A 347 7.68 -14.10 11.13
C TYR A 347 6.95 -12.75 10.94
N PRO A 348 5.62 -12.67 11.16
CA PRO A 348 4.87 -11.42 11.05
C PRO A 348 5.45 -10.22 11.81
N TYR A 349 6.10 -10.45 12.95
CA TYR A 349 6.76 -9.38 13.70
C TYR A 349 8.03 -8.81 13.02
N ASP A 350 8.57 -9.46 12.00
CA ASP A 350 9.69 -8.96 11.19
C ASP A 350 9.22 -8.04 10.05
N MET A 351 7.92 -7.76 9.98
CA MET A 351 7.35 -6.84 9.00
C MET A 351 7.80 -5.40 9.27
N PRO A 352 8.36 -4.69 8.27
CA PRO A 352 8.85 -3.34 8.45
C PRO A 352 7.72 -2.29 8.39
N LEU A 353 6.65 -2.47 9.18
CA LEU A 353 5.59 -1.47 9.23
C LEU A 353 6.10 -0.20 9.90
N ILE A 354 6.10 0.87 9.12
CA ILE A 354 6.33 2.21 9.64
C ILE A 354 4.97 2.86 9.84
N MET A 355 4.58 2.98 11.11
CA MET A 355 3.73 4.09 11.51
C MET A 355 4.59 5.35 11.55
N GLN A 356 4.06 6.45 11.04
CA GLN A 356 4.69 7.76 11.18
C GLN A 356 4.57 8.17 12.65
N THR A 357 5.65 7.97 13.40
CA THR A 357 5.75 8.33 14.82
C THR A 357 6.57 9.61 14.97
N LEU A 358 6.32 10.37 16.04
CA LEU A 358 7.11 11.57 16.36
C LEU A 358 8.50 11.22 16.93
N ALA A 359 8.73 9.95 17.28
CA ALA A 359 10.01 9.45 17.75
C ALA A 359 10.98 9.25 16.57
N LYS A 360 12.26 9.57 16.78
CA LYS A 360 13.31 9.32 15.78
C LYS A 360 13.54 7.82 15.65
N LYS A 361 12.87 7.20 14.68
CA LYS A 361 13.01 5.77 14.40
C LYS A 361 14.39 5.45 13.84
N ARG A 362 14.91 4.26 14.16
CA ARG A 362 16.03 3.69 13.40
C ARG A 362 15.64 3.55 11.93
N SER A 363 16.47 4.11 11.05
CA SER A 363 16.31 4.00 9.60
C SER A 363 16.23 2.53 9.18
N ILE A 364 15.23 2.18 8.39
CA ILE A 364 15.12 0.88 7.71
C ILE A 364 15.65 1.10 6.28
N PRO A 365 16.90 0.67 5.95
CA PRO A 365 17.56 1.12 4.72
C PRO A 365 16.76 0.90 3.43
N PRO A 366 16.10 -0.26 3.21
CA PRO A 366 15.25 -0.44 2.02
C PRO A 366 14.09 0.56 1.92
N LEU A 367 13.51 0.97 3.05
CA LEU A 367 12.41 1.95 3.05
C LEU A 367 12.93 3.38 2.83
N GLU A 368 14.15 3.70 3.23
CA GLU A 368 14.78 5.00 2.92
C GLU A 368 15.13 5.12 1.44
N GLU A 369 15.54 4.01 0.79
CA GLU A 369 15.73 3.97 -0.66
C GLU A 369 14.39 4.24 -1.39
N ILE A 370 13.32 3.55 -0.96
CA ILE A 370 11.97 3.79 -1.48
C ILE A 370 11.52 5.24 -1.30
N LYS A 371 11.76 5.85 -0.12
CA LYS A 371 11.44 7.27 0.13
C LYS A 371 12.26 8.20 -0.76
N THR A 372 13.53 7.87 -1.03
CA THR A 372 14.38 8.65 -1.94
C THR A 372 13.82 8.59 -3.36
N GLU A 373 13.43 7.41 -3.84
CA GLU A 373 12.79 7.22 -5.15
C GLU A 373 11.45 7.98 -5.22
N MET A 374 10.62 7.90 -4.17
CA MET A 374 9.40 8.69 -4.05
C MET A 374 9.68 10.19 -4.18
N GLY A 375 10.68 10.73 -3.48
CA GLY A 375 11.07 12.13 -3.59
C GLY A 375 11.45 12.54 -5.02
N LEU A 376 12.15 11.66 -5.75
CA LEU A 376 12.48 11.87 -7.16
C LEU A 376 11.24 11.86 -8.06
N LEU A 377 10.29 10.95 -7.84
CA LEU A 377 9.01 10.94 -8.56
C LEU A 377 8.25 12.25 -8.35
N MET A 378 8.09 12.65 -7.08
CA MET A 378 7.36 13.88 -6.73
C MET A 378 8.00 15.13 -7.34
N LYS A 379 9.34 15.21 -7.31
CA LYS A 379 10.09 16.33 -7.88
C LYS A 379 9.90 16.48 -9.39
N ASN A 380 9.70 15.38 -10.12
CA ASN A 380 9.61 15.42 -11.57
C ASN A 380 8.17 15.29 -12.11
N ALA A 381 7.18 15.15 -11.22
CA ALA A 381 5.78 15.05 -11.62
C ALA A 381 5.26 16.37 -12.23
N LYS A 382 4.40 16.25 -13.24
CA LYS A 382 3.51 17.33 -13.73
C LYS A 382 2.18 17.31 -13.00
N HIS A 383 1.73 16.14 -12.57
CA HIS A 383 0.44 15.93 -11.94
C HIS A 383 0.55 14.99 -10.74
N ILE A 384 0.02 15.41 -9.58
CA ILE A 384 -0.04 14.59 -8.36
C ILE A 384 -1.50 14.32 -8.01
N ILE A 385 -1.82 13.07 -7.69
CA ILE A 385 -3.17 12.64 -7.34
C ILE A 385 -3.17 12.14 -5.89
N PHE A 386 -3.91 12.82 -5.01
CA PHE A 386 -4.21 12.37 -3.65
C PHE A 386 -5.45 11.46 -3.69
N ALA A 387 -5.23 10.16 -3.81
CA ALA A 387 -6.27 9.15 -3.87
C ALA A 387 -6.58 8.65 -2.46
N GLY A 388 -7.59 9.23 -1.80
CA GLY A 388 -7.99 8.85 -0.44
C GLY A 388 -6.87 8.99 0.60
N TYR A 389 -5.94 9.92 0.38
CA TYR A 389 -4.84 10.23 1.28
C TYR A 389 -4.99 11.66 1.79
N SER A 390 -5.08 11.81 3.11
CA SER A 390 -5.53 13.04 3.75
C SER A 390 -4.43 14.03 4.14
N LEU A 391 -3.15 13.70 3.91
CA LEU A 391 -2.00 14.48 4.42
C LEU A 391 -2.20 14.94 5.88
N PRO A 392 -2.48 14.02 6.82
CA PRO A 392 -3.02 14.41 8.11
C PRO A 392 -2.01 15.26 8.91
N LEU A 393 -2.49 16.20 9.74
CA LEU A 393 -1.65 17.19 10.42
C LEU A 393 -0.60 16.61 11.37
N ASP A 394 -0.84 15.40 11.89
CA ASP A 394 0.11 14.61 12.70
C ASP A 394 1.29 14.07 11.86
N ASP A 395 1.25 14.26 10.54
CA ASP A 395 2.26 13.85 9.57
C ASP A 395 3.13 15.05 9.07
N ILE A 396 3.60 15.88 10.00
CA ILE A 396 4.50 17.01 9.70
C ILE A 396 5.71 16.55 8.88
N MET A 397 6.25 15.36 9.17
CA MET A 397 7.42 14.85 8.46
C MET A 397 7.14 14.57 6.99
N VAL A 398 6.02 13.93 6.64
CA VAL A 398 5.70 13.68 5.23
C VAL A 398 5.15 14.94 4.56
N LYS A 399 4.37 15.79 5.23
CA LYS A 399 4.00 17.12 4.69
C LYS A 399 5.27 17.92 4.35
N THR A 400 6.24 17.98 5.25
CA THR A 400 7.54 18.65 5.03
C THR A 400 8.34 17.97 3.93
N PHE A 401 8.38 16.63 3.91
CA PHE A 401 9.05 15.89 2.84
C PHE A 401 8.44 16.20 1.47
N PHE A 402 7.11 16.20 1.35
CA PHE A 402 6.41 16.57 0.14
C PHE A 402 6.72 18.00 -0.28
N MET A 403 6.55 18.95 0.63
CA MET A 403 6.86 20.36 0.38
C MET A 403 8.31 20.55 -0.08
N SER A 404 9.27 19.83 0.53
CA SER A 404 10.68 19.88 0.14
C SER A 404 10.92 19.27 -1.24
N SER A 405 10.25 18.16 -1.56
CA SER A 405 10.42 17.44 -2.82
C SER A 405 9.89 18.24 -4.01
N ILE A 406 8.78 18.97 -3.82
CA ILE A 406 8.19 19.82 -4.85
C ILE A 406 8.68 21.27 -4.81
N SER A 407 9.54 21.64 -3.86
CA SER A 407 10.00 23.03 -3.66
C SER A 407 10.70 23.61 -4.89
N GLY A 408 11.35 22.76 -5.69
CA GLY A 408 12.00 23.12 -6.94
C GLY A 408 11.07 23.14 -8.16
N ASN A 409 9.80 22.77 -7.99
CA ASN A 409 8.83 22.72 -9.09
C ASN A 409 8.26 24.11 -9.34
N ASP A 410 7.95 24.37 -10.60
CA ASP A 410 7.15 25.53 -10.99
C ASP A 410 5.71 25.32 -10.45
N LYS A 411 5.39 26.01 -9.36
CA LYS A 411 4.09 25.90 -8.66
C LYS A 411 2.91 26.28 -9.54
N ASP A 412 3.12 27.05 -10.61
CA ASP A 412 2.08 27.40 -11.57
C ASP A 412 1.80 26.25 -12.56
N LYS A 413 2.79 25.37 -12.78
CA LYS A 413 2.68 24.22 -13.69
C LYS A 413 2.29 22.92 -13.00
N LEU A 414 2.76 22.69 -11.77
CA LEU A 414 2.44 21.47 -11.03
C LEU A 414 0.94 21.43 -10.71
N LYS A 415 0.26 20.39 -11.17
CA LYS A 415 -1.18 20.20 -10.99
C LYS A 415 -1.48 19.17 -9.93
N CYS A 416 -2.63 19.30 -9.30
CA CYS A 416 -3.07 18.44 -8.21
C CYS A 416 -4.52 17.99 -8.41
N THR A 417 -4.78 16.72 -8.15
CA THR A 417 -6.12 16.15 -8.04
C THR A 417 -6.30 15.57 -6.65
N VAL A 418 -7.41 15.87 -6.00
CA VAL A 418 -7.80 15.26 -4.72
C VAL A 418 -9.03 14.40 -4.94
N ILE A 419 -8.99 13.16 -4.49
CA ILE A 419 -10.15 12.26 -4.48
C ILE A 419 -10.43 11.88 -3.03
N ASN A 420 -11.53 12.40 -2.51
CA ASN A 420 -12.08 11.99 -1.22
C ASN A 420 -13.52 11.54 -1.40
N PHE A 421 -14.08 10.92 -0.36
CA PHE A 421 -15.49 10.55 -0.32
C PHE A 421 -16.19 11.45 0.70
N ASP A 422 -17.27 12.11 0.29
CA ASP A 422 -18.20 12.78 1.19
C ASP A 422 -19.61 12.28 0.89
N GLU A 423 -20.20 11.56 1.85
CA GLU A 423 -21.57 11.03 1.74
C GLU A 423 -22.64 12.12 1.69
N ASN A 424 -22.33 13.31 2.23
CA ASN A 424 -23.25 14.44 2.30
C ASN A 424 -23.12 15.38 1.09
N TYR A 425 -22.20 15.09 0.17
CA TYR A 425 -22.05 15.86 -1.04
C TYR A 425 -23.14 15.47 -2.06
N THR A 426 -24.03 16.41 -2.31
CA THR A 426 -25.19 16.26 -3.21
C THR A 426 -25.01 16.99 -4.55
N GLY A 427 -23.83 17.54 -4.81
CA GLY A 427 -23.55 18.24 -6.07
C GLY A 427 -23.40 17.27 -7.24
N ASP A 428 -23.92 17.67 -8.41
CA ASP A 428 -23.82 16.87 -9.64
C ASP A 428 -22.44 16.94 -10.30
N ALA A 429 -21.60 17.91 -9.90
CA ALA A 429 -20.28 18.10 -10.49
C ALA A 429 -19.31 16.95 -10.15
N ASP A 430 -18.68 16.40 -11.18
CA ASP A 430 -17.61 15.39 -11.05
C ASP A 430 -16.35 15.97 -10.40
N TRP A 431 -16.04 17.23 -10.71
CA TRP A 431 -14.84 17.95 -10.32
C TRP A 431 -15.18 19.36 -9.81
N LEU A 432 -14.87 19.65 -8.55
CA LEU A 432 -14.87 21.00 -7.98
C LEU A 432 -13.56 21.72 -8.30
N ARG A 433 -13.63 23.02 -8.58
CA ARG A 433 -12.48 23.87 -8.94
C ARG A 433 -12.66 25.30 -8.43
N GLY A 434 -11.55 25.98 -8.15
CA GLY A 434 -11.55 27.42 -7.83
C GLY A 434 -12.57 27.79 -6.75
N GLU A 435 -13.49 28.69 -7.07
CA GLU A 435 -14.53 29.17 -6.13
C GLU A 435 -15.47 28.06 -5.64
N ASP A 436 -15.68 26.99 -6.41
CA ASP A 436 -16.51 25.86 -5.96
C ASP A 436 -15.83 25.07 -4.83
N ILE A 437 -14.50 25.02 -4.82
CA ILE A 437 -13.73 24.44 -3.70
C ILE A 437 -13.88 25.33 -2.47
N ASP A 438 -13.70 26.65 -2.61
CA ASP A 438 -13.85 27.60 -1.50
C ASP A 438 -15.26 27.57 -0.90
N LYS A 439 -16.28 27.43 -1.76
CA LYS A 439 -17.67 27.31 -1.35
C LYS A 439 -17.88 26.03 -0.54
N TYR A 440 -17.38 24.90 -1.05
CA TYR A 440 -17.49 23.62 -0.34
C TYR A 440 -16.81 23.66 1.04
N VAL A 441 -15.61 24.24 1.14
CA VAL A 441 -14.84 24.35 2.40
C VAL A 441 -15.54 25.24 3.44
N LYS A 442 -16.27 26.27 3.02
CA LYS A 442 -16.97 27.21 3.92
C LYS A 442 -18.31 26.70 4.44
N GLU A 443 -18.92 25.71 3.78
CA GLU A 443 -20.15 25.08 4.24
C GLU A 443 -19.82 24.11 5.40
N ASP A 444 -20.74 23.92 6.36
CA ASP A 444 -20.57 22.99 7.52
C ASP A 444 -20.59 21.52 7.05
N ARG A 445 -19.52 21.12 6.37
CA ARG A 445 -19.32 19.81 5.71
C ARG A 445 -18.46 18.89 6.57
N ASP A 446 -18.19 17.68 6.08
CA ASP A 446 -17.31 16.74 6.77
C ASP A 446 -15.93 17.36 7.05
N LYS A 447 -15.64 17.59 8.33
CA LYS A 447 -14.43 18.27 8.79
C LYS A 447 -13.15 17.60 8.30
N SER A 448 -13.14 16.28 8.17
CA SER A 448 -11.96 15.53 7.74
C SER A 448 -11.67 15.70 6.25
N VAL A 449 -12.72 15.82 5.44
CA VAL A 449 -12.60 16.08 4.00
C VAL A 449 -12.17 17.52 3.76
N VAL A 450 -12.77 18.47 4.48
CA VAL A 450 -12.40 19.89 4.45
C VAL A 450 -10.93 20.07 4.82
N GLU A 451 -10.49 19.51 5.95
CA GLU A 451 -9.09 19.60 6.42
C GLU A 451 -8.11 19.04 5.38
N CYS A 452 -8.45 17.94 4.71
CA CYS A 452 -7.64 17.39 3.62
C CYS A 452 -7.50 18.37 2.44
N ILE A 453 -8.60 18.98 2.01
CA ILE A 453 -8.61 19.94 0.90
C ILE A 453 -7.80 21.19 1.27
N GLU A 454 -7.98 21.71 2.49
CA GLU A 454 -7.21 22.85 3.01
C GLU A 454 -5.71 22.54 3.04
N ASN A 455 -5.32 21.37 3.58
CA ASN A 455 -3.92 20.92 3.61
C ASN A 455 -3.29 20.82 2.21
N VAL A 456 -4.06 20.42 1.20
CA VAL A 456 -3.59 20.41 -0.19
C VAL A 456 -3.47 21.83 -0.72
N CYS A 457 -4.45 22.70 -0.46
CA CYS A 457 -4.42 24.09 -0.91
C CYS A 457 -3.34 24.94 -0.23
N ASP A 458 -2.84 24.54 0.95
CA ASP A 458 -1.62 25.12 1.55
C ASP A 458 -0.37 24.88 0.70
N ILE A 459 -0.33 23.74 0.01
CA ILE A 459 0.83 23.27 -0.76
C ILE A 459 0.74 23.72 -2.21
N PHE A 460 -0.46 23.63 -2.80
CA PHE A 460 -0.76 23.91 -4.21
C PHE A 460 -1.66 25.13 -4.34
N ASN A 461 -1.44 25.97 -5.35
CA ASN A 461 -2.38 27.04 -5.65
C ASN A 461 -3.75 26.45 -6.03
N ILE A 462 -4.84 26.94 -5.45
CA ILE A 462 -6.21 26.46 -5.70
C ILE A 462 -6.58 26.40 -7.19
N LYS A 463 -6.02 27.29 -8.03
CA LYS A 463 -6.22 27.27 -9.50
C LYS A 463 -5.66 26.02 -10.19
N ASN A 464 -4.75 25.31 -9.52
CA ASN A 464 -4.08 24.09 -9.98
C ASN A 464 -4.63 22.83 -9.32
N VAL A 465 -5.67 22.98 -8.47
CA VAL A 465 -6.31 21.89 -7.75
C VAL A 465 -7.68 21.60 -8.37
N ARG A 466 -8.00 20.33 -8.54
CA ARG A 466 -9.37 19.85 -8.72
C ARG A 466 -9.70 18.80 -7.68
N VAL A 467 -10.95 18.77 -7.24
CA VAL A 467 -11.41 17.86 -6.18
C VAL A 467 -12.59 17.03 -6.67
N SER A 468 -12.56 15.72 -6.45
CA SER A 468 -13.76 14.88 -6.57
C SER A 468 -14.14 14.33 -5.19
N LEU A 469 -15.43 14.37 -4.89
CA LEU A 469 -16.01 13.91 -3.64
C LEU A 469 -16.72 12.54 -3.78
N LYS A 470 -16.61 11.90 -4.95
CA LYS A 470 -17.18 10.58 -5.25
C LYS A 470 -16.41 9.41 -4.64
N GLY A 471 -15.21 9.65 -4.11
CA GLY A 471 -14.35 8.61 -3.55
C GLY A 471 -13.88 7.56 -4.57
N ILE A 472 -13.24 6.51 -4.04
CA ILE A 472 -12.80 5.35 -4.82
C ILE A 472 -13.66 4.14 -4.44
N PRO A 473 -14.23 3.40 -5.43
CA PRO A 473 -13.98 3.52 -6.87
C PRO A 473 -14.83 4.59 -7.59
N GLY A 474 -15.77 5.26 -6.92
CA GLY A 474 -16.81 6.08 -7.56
C GLY A 474 -16.34 7.08 -8.62
N VAL A 475 -15.18 7.72 -8.42
CA VAL A 475 -14.60 8.71 -9.35
C VAL A 475 -14.35 8.18 -10.77
N PHE A 476 -14.07 6.89 -10.93
CA PHE A 476 -13.79 6.28 -12.23
C PHE A 476 -14.89 5.33 -12.71
N MET A 477 -16.05 5.33 -12.04
CA MET A 477 -17.17 4.45 -12.36
C MET A 477 -18.25 5.17 -13.17
N GLU A 478 -18.88 4.43 -14.09
CA GLU A 478 -20.05 4.82 -14.86
C GLU A 478 -20.89 3.55 -15.11
N ASP A 479 -22.21 3.63 -14.90
CA ASP A 479 -23.13 2.48 -15.03
C ASP A 479 -22.64 1.19 -14.34
N GLY A 480 -22.01 1.35 -13.16
CA GLY A 480 -21.50 0.24 -12.35
C GLY A 480 -20.22 -0.41 -12.86
N LYS A 481 -19.49 0.21 -13.80
CA LYS A 481 -18.20 -0.29 -14.33
C LYS A 481 -17.16 0.82 -14.39
N CYS A 482 -15.88 0.44 -14.31
CA CYS A 482 -14.80 1.39 -14.58
C CYS A 482 -14.80 1.75 -16.06
N THR A 483 -14.70 3.04 -16.38
CA THR A 483 -14.57 3.49 -17.78
C THR A 483 -13.17 3.97 -18.07
N ARG A 484 -12.72 3.71 -19.29
CA ARG A 484 -11.39 4.07 -19.75
C ARG A 484 -11.23 5.59 -19.82
N GLU A 485 -12.27 6.27 -20.25
CA GLU A 485 -12.36 7.72 -20.40
C GLU A 485 -12.18 8.41 -19.06
N LYS A 486 -12.85 7.95 -18.00
CA LYS A 486 -12.68 8.52 -16.65
C LYS A 486 -11.31 8.25 -16.07
N ILE A 487 -10.70 7.10 -16.33
CA ILE A 487 -9.33 6.81 -15.88
C ILE A 487 -8.30 7.68 -16.63
N ILE A 488 -8.49 7.89 -17.94
CA ILE A 488 -7.67 8.83 -18.70
C ILE A 488 -7.86 10.25 -18.19
N ASP A 489 -9.10 10.70 -17.96
CA ASP A 489 -9.34 12.03 -17.39
C ASP A 489 -8.72 12.16 -16.01
N LEU A 490 -8.79 11.13 -15.18
CA LEU A 490 -8.18 11.11 -13.86
C LEU A 490 -6.66 11.27 -13.93
N ILE A 491 -5.97 10.49 -14.77
CA ILE A 491 -4.50 10.42 -14.77
C ILE A 491 -3.88 11.49 -15.69
N TYR A 492 -4.51 11.74 -16.83
CA TYR A 492 -4.08 12.65 -17.90
C TYR A 492 -5.19 13.62 -18.32
N PRO A 493 -5.72 14.45 -17.42
CA PRO A 493 -6.75 15.42 -17.78
C PRO A 493 -6.25 16.36 -18.88
N LYS A 494 -7.08 16.61 -19.88
CA LYS A 494 -6.71 17.41 -21.07
C LYS A 494 -6.21 18.82 -20.73
N GLU A 495 -6.70 19.38 -19.62
CA GLU A 495 -6.30 20.69 -19.12
C GLU A 495 -4.86 20.74 -18.59
N TYR A 496 -4.34 19.58 -18.15
CA TYR A 496 -2.97 19.46 -17.61
C TYR A 496 -2.03 18.88 -18.67
N PHE A 497 -2.58 18.06 -19.57
CA PHE A 497 -1.90 17.41 -20.68
C PHE A 497 -2.61 17.79 -21.97
N ASN A 498 -2.22 18.92 -22.57
CA ASN A 498 -2.91 19.49 -23.74
C ASN A 498 -2.90 18.55 -24.95
N GLU A 499 -1.84 17.75 -25.09
CA GLU A 499 -1.70 16.71 -26.10
C GLU A 499 -2.57 15.47 -25.84
N GLY A 500 -3.13 15.35 -24.63
CA GLY A 500 -3.90 14.20 -24.17
C GLY A 500 -3.07 12.93 -23.96
N PHE A 501 -3.77 11.81 -23.89
CA PHE A 501 -3.15 10.49 -23.79
C PHE A 501 -3.16 9.79 -25.17
N PRO A 502 -2.06 9.14 -25.62
CA PRO A 502 -0.76 8.99 -24.95
C PRO A 502 0.09 10.27 -24.89
N ILE A 503 0.68 10.55 -23.72
CA ILE A 503 1.48 11.76 -23.45
C ILE A 503 2.68 11.91 -24.39
N ASN A 504 3.10 13.14 -24.71
CA ASN A 504 4.37 13.39 -25.39
C ASN A 504 5.51 13.57 -24.37
N ARG A 505 6.66 12.93 -24.60
CA ARG A 505 7.82 12.89 -23.68
C ARG A 505 9.05 13.63 -24.22
N ASP A 506 8.87 14.41 -25.28
CA ASP A 506 9.93 15.18 -25.95
C ASP A 506 10.45 16.36 -25.13
#